data_AF-T0YBX7-F1
#
_entry.id   AF-T0YBX7-F1
#
_cell.length_a   1.000
_cell.length_b   1.000
_cell.length_c   1.000
_cell.angle_alpha   90.00
_cell.angle_beta   90.00
_cell.angle_gamma   90.00
#
_symmetry.space_group_name_H-M   'P 1'
#
loop_
_entity.id
_entity.type
_entity.pdbx_description
1 polymer ?
#
loop_
_entity_poly.entity_id
_entity_poly.type
_entity_poly.pdbx_seq_one_letter_code
_entity_poly.pdbx_strand_id
1 'polypeptide(L)'
;MTAETLGHSLMTQFEGLEFRAVTLPFVSTIDKAEEAVRRIDRTALEDGLRPIVFSTLVHDELRDVVRRSNGLCLDFFAAFVGPLEQELDTRSTHRAGRAHGIADPVVYSTRINATNFALANDDGAGGDYAHADIVLIGVSRCGKTPTCLYLALQY
;
A
#
# COMPACT_ATOMS: atom_id res chain seq x y z
N MET A 1 0.23 1.54 -0.79
CA MET A 1 0.80 1.74 -2.14
C MET A 1 0.70 0.45 -2.93
N THR A 2 -0.50 -0.01 -3.32
CA THR A 2 -0.64 -1.31 -4.01
C THR A 2 -1.59 -1.23 -5.20
N ALA A 3 -2.86 -0.88 -4.99
CA ALA A 3 -3.83 -0.80 -6.09
C ALA A 3 -3.54 0.33 -7.09
N GLU A 4 -3.19 1.52 -6.60
CA GLU A 4 -2.98 2.72 -7.41
C GLU A 4 -1.79 2.58 -8.36
N THR A 5 -0.64 2.17 -7.83
CA THR A 5 0.59 2.01 -8.63
C THR A 5 0.42 0.95 -9.71
N LEU A 6 -0.11 -0.23 -9.35
CA LEU A 6 -0.33 -1.31 -10.31
C LEU A 6 -1.39 -0.94 -11.35
N GLY A 7 -2.51 -0.33 -10.91
CA GLY A 7 -3.56 0.15 -11.80
C GLY A 7 -3.01 1.18 -12.79
N HIS A 8 -2.26 2.18 -12.31
CA HIS A 8 -1.65 3.18 -13.16
C HIS A 8 -0.72 2.56 -14.20
N SER A 9 0.18 1.65 -13.81
CA SER A 9 1.07 0.94 -14.74
C SER A 9 0.35 0.10 -15.80
N LEU A 10 -0.83 -0.45 -15.48
CA LEU A 10 -1.65 -1.14 -16.48
C LEU A 10 -2.31 -0.14 -17.44
N MET A 11 -2.78 0.99 -16.93
CA MET A 11 -3.45 2.00 -17.75
C MET A 11 -2.49 2.71 -18.71
N THR A 12 -1.20 2.84 -18.38
CA THR A 12 -0.20 3.42 -19.29
C THR A 12 0.02 2.62 -20.58
N GLN A 13 -0.45 1.37 -20.64
CA GLN A 13 -0.41 0.55 -21.86
C GLN A 13 -1.44 0.97 -22.92
N PHE A 14 -2.37 1.87 -22.57
CA PHE A 14 -3.41 2.37 -23.45
C PHE A 14 -3.17 3.84 -23.81
N GLU A 15 -2.51 4.07 -24.94
CA GLU A 15 -2.22 5.42 -25.44
C GLU A 15 -3.47 6.14 -25.94
N GLY A 16 -3.49 7.48 -25.80
CA GLY A 16 -4.58 8.33 -26.32
C GLY A 16 -5.86 8.37 -25.50
N LEU A 17 -5.88 7.73 -24.32
CA LEU A 17 -7.00 7.77 -23.37
C LEU A 17 -6.63 8.57 -22.12
N GLU A 18 -7.49 9.50 -21.73
CA GLU A 18 -7.37 10.22 -20.47
C GLU A 18 -8.24 9.56 -19.39
N PHE A 19 -7.63 9.22 -18.26
CA PHE A 19 -8.32 8.62 -17.12
C PHE A 19 -8.28 9.55 -15.91
N ARG A 20 -9.44 9.75 -15.27
CA ARG A 20 -9.53 10.39 -13.96
C ARG A 20 -9.30 9.35 -12.87
N ALA A 21 -8.13 9.39 -12.24
CA ALA A 21 -7.81 8.52 -11.11
C ALA A 21 -8.50 8.99 -9.83
N VAL A 22 -9.13 8.06 -9.11
CA VAL A 22 -9.74 8.30 -7.79
C VAL A 22 -9.35 7.16 -6.87
N THR A 23 -8.79 7.49 -5.70
CA THR A 23 -8.39 6.50 -4.68
C THR A 23 -9.42 6.48 -3.55
N LEU A 24 -9.93 5.29 -3.22
CA LEU A 24 -10.79 5.03 -2.07
C LEU A 24 -10.01 4.27 -0.98
N PRO A 25 -9.39 4.97 -0.01
CA PRO A 25 -8.54 4.32 0.98
C PRO A 25 -9.36 3.66 2.10
N PHE A 26 -8.78 2.63 2.71
CA PHE A 26 -9.28 2.00 3.95
C PHE A 26 -10.73 1.49 3.88
N VAL A 27 -11.14 0.90 2.75
CA VAL A 27 -12.40 0.15 2.62
C VAL A 27 -12.27 -1.17 3.39
N SER A 28 -12.51 -1.10 4.70
CA SER A 28 -12.24 -2.18 5.65
C SER A 28 -13.50 -2.70 6.35
N THR A 29 -14.67 -2.17 6.01
CA THR A 29 -15.96 -2.55 6.59
C THR A 29 -17.01 -2.65 5.48
N ILE A 30 -18.07 -3.42 5.73
CA ILE A 30 -19.18 -3.55 4.79
C ILE A 30 -19.78 -2.18 4.46
N ASP A 31 -20.03 -1.33 5.45
CA ASP A 31 -20.58 0.02 5.22
C ASP A 31 -19.71 0.88 4.29
N LYS A 32 -18.38 0.79 4.43
CA LYS A 32 -17.45 1.50 3.54
C LYS A 32 -17.42 0.89 2.14
N ALA A 33 -17.59 -0.43 2.03
CA ALA A 33 -17.69 -1.10 0.74
C ALA A 33 -18.99 -0.69 0.02
N GLU A 34 -20.11 -0.60 0.73
CA GLU A 34 -21.37 -0.10 0.19
C GLU A 34 -21.26 1.38 -0.23
N GLU A 35 -20.52 2.20 0.53
CA GLU A 35 -20.22 3.57 0.13
C GLU A 35 -19.37 3.64 -1.15
N ALA A 36 -18.38 2.74 -1.28
CA ALA A 36 -17.59 2.64 -2.50
C ALA A 36 -18.49 2.28 -3.70
N VAL A 37 -19.39 1.31 -3.54
CA VAL A 37 -20.38 0.93 -4.57
C VAL A 37 -21.22 2.14 -4.98
N ARG A 38 -21.82 2.86 -4.03
CA ARG A 38 -22.61 4.07 -4.32
C ARG A 38 -21.82 5.11 -5.10
N ARG A 39 -20.54 5.31 -4.77
CA ARG A 39 -19.67 6.24 -5.50
C ARG A 39 -19.38 5.76 -6.92
N ILE A 40 -19.04 4.49 -7.09
CA ILE A 40 -18.79 3.89 -8.41
C ILE A 40 -20.03 4.04 -9.29
N ASP A 41 -21.20 3.67 -8.78
CA ASP A 41 -22.46 3.73 -9.52
C ASP A 41 -22.84 5.15 -9.90
N ARG A 42 -22.66 6.10 -8.98
CA ARG A 42 -22.88 7.51 -9.27
C ARG A 42 -21.93 8.01 -10.36
N THR A 43 -20.65 7.69 -10.30
CA THR A 43 -19.69 8.06 -11.36
C THR A 43 -20.08 7.45 -12.70
N ALA A 44 -20.55 6.20 -12.72
CA ALA A 44 -21.04 5.56 -13.94
C ALA A 44 -22.22 6.33 -14.57
N LEU A 45 -23.12 6.84 -13.73
CA LEU A 45 -24.27 7.63 -14.17
C LEU A 45 -23.87 9.04 -14.64
N GLU A 46 -23.00 9.72 -13.89
CA GLU A 46 -22.56 11.09 -14.16
C GLU A 46 -21.68 11.18 -15.43
N ASP A 47 -20.73 10.26 -15.58
CA ASP A 47 -19.79 10.27 -16.70
C ASP A 47 -20.37 9.54 -17.94
N GLY A 48 -21.45 8.75 -17.77
CA GLY A 48 -22.05 7.94 -18.83
C GLY A 48 -21.16 6.78 -19.32
N LEU A 49 -20.06 6.50 -18.60
CA LEU A 49 -19.08 5.47 -18.91
C LEU A 49 -18.90 4.56 -17.71
N ARG A 50 -18.66 3.26 -17.98
CA ARG A 50 -18.44 2.27 -16.93
C ARG A 50 -17.07 2.49 -16.24
N PRO A 51 -17.00 2.76 -14.93
CA PRO A 51 -15.73 2.97 -14.24
C PRO A 51 -14.90 1.69 -14.16
N ILE A 52 -13.57 1.84 -14.18
CA ILE A 52 -12.62 0.74 -13.96
C ILE A 52 -12.17 0.81 -12.49
N VAL A 53 -12.33 -0.29 -11.77
CA VAL A 53 -12.06 -0.38 -10.33
C VAL A 53 -10.94 -1.37 -10.10
N PHE A 54 -9.74 -0.87 -9.80
CA PHE A 54 -8.65 -1.69 -9.30
C PHE A 54 -8.77 -1.84 -7.79
N SER A 55 -8.79 -3.08 -7.28
CA SER A 55 -8.92 -3.34 -5.86
C SER A 55 -7.85 -4.29 -5.31
N THR A 56 -7.58 -4.12 -4.03
CA THR A 56 -6.68 -4.95 -3.21
C THR A 56 -7.40 -5.37 -1.94
N LEU A 57 -8.70 -5.67 -2.07
CA LEU A 57 -9.54 -6.07 -0.95
C LEU A 57 -9.21 -7.52 -0.57
N VAL A 58 -8.86 -7.72 0.69
CA VAL A 58 -8.40 -9.02 1.19
C VAL A 58 -9.57 -9.90 1.61
N HIS A 59 -10.65 -9.28 2.10
CA HIS A 59 -11.81 -9.97 2.63
C HIS A 59 -12.82 -10.26 1.51
N ASP A 60 -13.21 -11.53 1.38
CA ASP A 60 -14.17 -12.01 0.39
C ASP A 60 -15.49 -11.24 0.46
N GLU A 61 -16.01 -11.03 1.68
CA GLU A 61 -17.26 -10.29 1.89
C GLU A 61 -17.21 -8.84 1.35
N LEU A 62 -16.07 -8.16 1.47
CA LEU A 62 -15.91 -6.79 0.94
C LEU A 62 -15.79 -6.81 -0.58
N ARG A 63 -15.09 -7.81 -1.13
CA ARG A 63 -14.97 -8.02 -2.57
C ARG A 63 -16.32 -8.26 -3.20
N ASP A 64 -17.12 -9.11 -2.59
CA ASP A 64 -18.44 -9.46 -3.09
C ASP A 64 -19.38 -8.26 -3.06
N VAL A 65 -19.30 -7.42 -2.03
CA VAL A 65 -20.02 -6.13 -2.01
C VAL A 65 -19.61 -5.25 -3.18
N VAL A 66 -18.30 -4.99 -3.36
CA VAL A 66 -17.80 -4.07 -4.41
C VAL A 66 -18.06 -4.59 -5.81
N ARG A 67 -18.02 -5.92 -6.03
CA ARG A 67 -18.36 -6.56 -7.30
C ARG A 67 -19.79 -6.31 -7.77
N ARG A 68 -20.71 -5.93 -6.88
CA ARG A 68 -22.09 -5.56 -7.24
C ARG A 68 -22.21 -4.17 -7.87
N SER A 69 -21.16 -3.36 -7.82
CA SER A 69 -21.15 -2.05 -8.47
C SER A 69 -21.21 -2.16 -9.99
N ASN A 70 -21.69 -1.09 -10.62
CA ASN A 70 -21.70 -0.90 -12.06
C ASN A 70 -20.32 -0.52 -12.62
N GLY A 71 -19.24 -1.08 -12.05
CA GLY A 71 -17.86 -0.90 -12.49
C GLY A 71 -17.26 -2.20 -13.04
N LEU A 72 -16.18 -2.10 -13.82
CA LEU A 72 -15.31 -3.23 -14.11
C LEU A 72 -14.39 -3.44 -12.91
N CYS A 73 -14.66 -4.47 -12.09
CA CYS A 73 -13.88 -4.77 -10.90
C CYS A 73 -12.70 -5.70 -11.21
N LEU A 74 -11.48 -5.17 -11.15
CA LEU A 74 -10.22 -5.89 -11.28
C LEU A 74 -9.59 -6.02 -9.90
N ASP A 75 -9.69 -7.20 -9.30
CA ASP A 75 -9.11 -7.49 -7.99
C ASP A 75 -7.77 -8.23 -8.14
N PHE A 76 -6.69 -7.58 -7.71
CA PHE A 76 -5.35 -8.16 -7.79
C PHE A 76 -5.19 -9.40 -6.90
N PHE A 77 -5.85 -9.47 -5.73
CA PHE A 77 -5.77 -10.68 -4.92
C PHE A 77 -6.49 -11.85 -5.59
N ALA A 78 -7.70 -11.65 -6.14
CA ALA A 78 -8.36 -12.69 -6.91
C ALA A 78 -7.53 -13.16 -8.11
N ALA A 79 -6.85 -12.24 -8.80
CA ALA A 79 -6.05 -12.57 -9.98
C ALA A 79 -4.77 -13.37 -9.66
N PHE A 80 -4.09 -13.07 -8.54
CA PHE A 80 -2.77 -13.63 -8.25
C PHE A 80 -2.76 -14.70 -7.15
N VAL A 81 -3.76 -14.75 -6.26
CA VAL A 81 -3.80 -15.75 -5.18
C VAL A 81 -3.95 -17.16 -5.74
N GLY A 82 -4.87 -17.39 -6.68
CA GLY A 82 -5.06 -18.74 -7.26
C GLY A 82 -3.78 -19.35 -7.87
N PRO A 83 -3.07 -18.62 -8.76
CA PRO A 83 -1.77 -19.08 -9.26
C PRO A 83 -0.73 -19.34 -8.16
N LEU A 84 -0.68 -18.51 -7.12
CA LEU A 84 0.24 -18.71 -5.99
C LEU A 84 -0.14 -19.93 -5.14
N GLU A 85 -1.42 -20.19 -4.91
CA GLU A 85 -1.88 -21.38 -4.18
C GLU A 85 -1.49 -22.67 -4.89
N GLN A 86 -1.57 -22.66 -6.23
CA GLN A 86 -1.15 -23.78 -7.07
C GLN A 86 0.36 -24.00 -7.01
N GLU A 87 1.15 -22.93 -7.15
CA GLU A 87 2.62 -23.03 -7.11
C GLU A 87 3.14 -23.43 -5.72
N LEU A 88 2.49 -22.95 -4.66
CA LEU A 88 2.90 -23.21 -3.27
C LEU A 88 2.28 -24.49 -2.69
N ASP A 89 1.45 -25.22 -3.46
CA ASP A 89 0.67 -26.38 -3.01
C ASP A 89 -0.03 -26.15 -1.66
N THR A 90 -0.51 -24.92 -1.44
CA THR A 90 -1.03 -24.47 -0.16
C THR A 90 -2.17 -23.49 -0.39
N ARG A 91 -3.33 -23.75 0.24
CA ARG A 91 -4.44 -22.79 0.20
C ARG A 91 -4.11 -21.53 0.97
N SER A 92 -4.44 -20.39 0.40
CA SER A 92 -4.46 -19.11 1.07
C SER A 92 -5.38 -19.21 2.26
N THR A 93 -4.93 -18.67 3.38
CA THR A 93 -5.75 -18.65 4.59
C THR A 93 -7.01 -17.81 4.46
N HIS A 94 -7.20 -17.01 3.38
CA HIS A 94 -8.28 -16.03 3.18
C HIS A 94 -8.56 -15.14 4.41
N ARG A 95 -7.63 -15.11 5.37
CA ARG A 95 -7.80 -14.54 6.70
C ARG A 95 -7.19 -13.16 6.70
N ALA A 96 -8.06 -12.19 6.97
CA ALA A 96 -7.91 -10.80 7.40
C ALA A 96 -6.57 -10.35 8.04
N GLY A 97 -5.82 -11.26 8.66
CA GLY A 97 -4.84 -10.92 9.68
C GLY A 97 -3.39 -10.70 9.22
N ARG A 98 -3.03 -10.86 7.94
CA ARG A 98 -1.62 -10.63 7.50
C ARG A 98 -1.41 -9.65 6.36
N ALA A 99 -2.47 -9.23 5.67
CA ALA A 99 -2.36 -8.13 4.71
C ALA A 99 -2.42 -6.73 5.38
N HIS A 100 -2.83 -6.66 6.65
CA HIS A 100 -2.79 -5.45 7.48
C HIS A 100 -2.49 -5.71 8.98
N GLY A 101 -2.24 -6.97 9.37
CA GLY A 101 -1.99 -7.29 10.77
C GLY A 101 -0.53 -7.09 11.10
N ILE A 102 -0.20 -5.85 11.47
CA ILE A 102 1.06 -5.43 12.06
C ILE A 102 2.19 -5.61 11.03
N ALA A 103 2.79 -4.50 10.55
CA ALA A 103 4.14 -4.59 10.00
C ALA A 103 4.91 -5.46 10.97
N ASP A 104 5.37 -6.65 10.52
CA ASP A 104 5.90 -7.74 11.36
C ASP A 104 6.42 -7.13 12.67
N PRO A 105 5.88 -7.47 13.86
CA PRO A 105 6.27 -6.80 15.10
C PRO A 105 7.78 -6.60 15.21
N VAL A 106 8.55 -7.53 14.63
CA VAL A 106 9.97 -7.40 14.34
C VAL A 106 10.27 -6.18 13.45
N VAL A 107 9.86 -6.13 12.18
CA VAL A 107 10.00 -4.96 11.28
C VAL A 107 9.54 -3.63 11.91
N TYR A 108 8.40 -3.60 12.61
CA TYR A 108 7.96 -2.38 13.30
C TYR A 108 8.91 -1.99 14.44
N SER A 109 9.33 -2.96 15.27
CA SER A 109 10.30 -2.73 16.33
C SER A 109 11.67 -2.32 15.78
N THR A 110 12.09 -2.89 14.65
CA THR A 110 13.33 -2.54 13.96
C THR A 110 13.30 -1.09 13.52
N ARG A 111 12.20 -0.62 12.92
CA ARG A 111 12.05 0.79 12.53
C ARG A 111 12.03 1.75 13.72
N ILE A 112 11.36 1.38 14.82
CA ILE A 112 11.39 2.17 16.05
C ILE A 112 12.82 2.25 16.59
N ASN A 113 13.52 1.12 16.66
CA ASN A 113 14.90 1.08 17.14
C ASN A 113 15.82 1.89 16.25
N ALA A 114 15.70 1.77 14.92
CA ALA A 114 16.46 2.56 13.95
C ALA A 114 16.19 4.06 14.10
N THR A 115 14.94 4.46 14.31
CA THR A 115 14.56 5.87 14.51
C THR A 115 15.14 6.42 15.81
N ASN A 116 15.02 5.66 16.91
CA ASN A 116 15.59 6.03 18.20
C ASN A 116 17.12 6.14 18.12
N PHE A 117 17.76 5.21 17.42
CA PHE A 117 19.19 5.23 17.19
C PHE A 117 19.61 6.46 16.36
N ALA A 118 18.89 6.78 15.28
CA ALA A 118 19.17 7.97 14.48
C ALA A 118 19.02 9.26 15.31
N LEU A 119 17.96 9.40 16.10
CA LEU A 119 17.74 10.55 16.99
C LEU A 119 18.83 10.68 18.06
N ALA A 120 19.25 9.56 18.65
CA ALA A 120 20.27 9.55 19.70
C ALA A 120 21.67 9.93 19.19
N ASN A 121 21.94 9.77 17.88
CA ASN A 121 23.28 9.90 17.30
C ASN A 121 23.42 11.04 16.26
N ASP A 122 22.36 11.81 15.99
CA ASP A 122 22.32 12.82 14.93
C ASP A 122 23.32 13.98 15.10
N ASP A 123 23.61 14.36 16.35
CA ASP A 123 24.44 15.52 16.67
C ASP A 123 25.96 15.23 16.61
N GLY A 124 26.37 14.01 16.25
CA GLY A 124 27.76 13.62 16.02
C GLY A 124 28.66 13.63 17.26
N ALA A 125 28.14 13.96 18.44
CA ALA A 125 28.88 13.97 19.69
C ALA A 125 28.78 12.60 20.39
N GLY A 126 29.80 11.75 20.19
CA GLY A 126 29.90 10.46 20.88
C GLY A 126 29.05 9.33 20.29
N GLY A 127 28.81 9.37 18.97
CA GLY A 127 27.94 8.42 18.30
C GLY A 127 28.45 6.97 18.28
N ASP A 128 27.54 6.01 18.37
CA ASP A 128 27.83 4.58 18.30
C ASP A 128 28.02 4.11 16.85
N TYR A 129 29.19 4.39 16.27
CA TYR A 129 29.47 4.04 14.87
C TYR A 129 29.55 2.53 14.61
N ALA A 130 29.84 1.72 15.64
CA ALA A 130 30.04 0.28 15.49
C ALA A 130 28.73 -0.46 15.19
N HIS A 131 27.60 0.09 15.65
CA HIS A 131 26.27 -0.49 15.44
C HIS A 131 25.45 0.25 14.39
N ALA A 132 26.06 1.19 13.65
CA ALA A 132 25.38 1.93 12.59
C ALA A 132 25.39 1.13 11.28
N ASP A 133 24.20 0.89 10.70
CA ASP A 133 24.08 0.30 9.37
C ASP A 133 24.53 1.27 8.26
N ILE A 134 24.34 2.57 8.48
CA ILE A 134 24.71 3.65 7.55
C ILE A 134 25.33 4.80 8.34
N VAL A 135 26.45 5.32 7.84
CA VAL A 135 27.10 6.54 8.37
C VAL A 135 27.04 7.64 7.32
N LEU A 136 26.34 8.74 7.62
CA LEU A 136 26.20 9.88 6.72
C LEU A 136 27.20 10.98 7.05
N ILE A 137 28.16 11.22 6.15
CA ILE A 137 29.22 12.23 6.32
C ILE A 137 28.92 13.42 5.42
N GLY A 138 28.99 14.64 5.98
CA GLY A 138 28.79 15.86 5.21
C GLY A 138 28.99 17.12 6.04
N VAL A 139 29.25 18.24 5.37
CA VAL A 139 29.45 19.56 5.99
C VAL A 139 28.22 20.00 6.81
N SER A 140 28.40 20.93 7.74
CA SER A 140 27.28 21.46 8.53
C SER A 140 26.18 22.03 7.61
N ARG A 141 24.91 21.79 7.96
CA ARG A 141 23.69 22.24 7.24
C ARG A 141 23.44 21.62 5.85
N CYS A 142 23.98 20.44 5.55
CA CYS A 142 23.69 19.71 4.30
C CYS A 142 22.51 18.71 4.41
N GLY A 143 21.65 18.83 5.43
CA GLY A 143 20.47 17.96 5.57
C GLY A 143 20.73 16.56 6.12
N LYS A 144 21.83 16.34 6.86
CA LYS A 144 22.13 15.01 7.45
C LYS A 144 20.99 14.49 8.33
N THR A 145 20.52 15.32 9.25
CA THR A 145 19.40 15.02 10.17
C THR A 145 18.14 14.51 9.50
N PRO A 146 17.51 15.26 8.57
CA PRO A 146 16.31 14.77 7.90
C PRO A 146 16.59 13.53 7.04
N THR A 147 17.79 13.38 6.47
CA THR A 147 18.15 12.18 5.70
C THR A 147 18.29 10.95 6.58
N CYS A 148 18.97 11.04 7.74
CA CYS A 148 19.11 9.94 8.69
C CYS A 148 17.76 9.47 9.22
N LEU A 149 16.88 10.41 9.60
CA LEU A 149 15.53 10.08 10.05
C LEU A 149 14.67 9.47 8.95
N TYR A 150 14.78 9.97 7.72
CA TYR A 150 14.08 9.39 6.58
C TYR A 150 14.51 7.94 6.32
N LEU A 151 15.82 7.67 6.32
CA LEU A 151 16.36 6.33 6.13
C LEU A 151 15.86 5.38 7.22
N ALA A 152 15.90 5.79 8.49
CA ALA A 152 15.44 4.99 9.63
C ALA A 152 13.93 4.65 9.62
N LEU A 153 13.11 5.43 8.90
CA LEU A 153 11.67 5.20 8.78
C LEU A 153 11.32 4.29 7.58
N GLN A 154 12.12 4.35 6.52
CA GLN A 154 11.81 3.70 5.24
C GLN A 154 12.56 2.38 5.04
N TYR A 155 13.75 2.25 5.60
CA TYR A 155 14.64 1.10 5.50
C TYR A 155 14.87 0.49 6.89
#